data_AF-A0A0S8G546-F1
#
_entry.id   AF-A0A0S8G546-F1
#
_cell.length_a   1.000
_cell.length_b   1.000
_cell.length_c   1.000
_cell.angle_alpha   90.00
_cell.angle_beta   90.00
_cell.angle_gamma   90.00
#
_symmetry.space_group_name_H-M   'P 1'
#
loop_
_entity.id
_entity.type
_entity.pdbx_description
1 polymer ?
#
loop_
_entity_poly.entity_id
_entity_poly.type
_entity_poly.pdbx_seq_one_letter_code
_entity_poly.pdbx_strand_id
1 'polypeptide(L)' 'TLNQKPDQYTWWSNRGQAYAKNVGWRIDYQIATPGIAKKALKERIYKDKKFSDHAPLIIDYHHEL' A
#
# COMPACT_ATOMS: atom_id res chain seq x y z
N THR A 1 8.39 6.97 -0.97
CA THR A 1 7.88 5.58 -0.95
C THR A 1 8.91 4.68 -1.60
N LEU A 2 8.85 3.37 -1.38
CA LEU A 2 9.79 2.46 -2.04
C LEU A 2 9.35 2.17 -3.48
N ASN A 3 8.05 2.19 -3.73
CA ASN A 3 7.49 2.13 -5.07
C ASN A 3 7.03 3.52 -5.53
N GLN A 4 7.60 3.99 -6.65
CA GLN A 4 7.32 5.29 -7.25
C GLN A 4 6.40 5.20 -8.48
N LYS A 5 5.91 4.01 -8.82
CA LYS A 5 4.96 3.83 -9.92
C LYS A 5 3.65 4.57 -9.61
N PRO A 6 2.93 5.03 -10.64
CA PRO A 6 1.61 5.61 -10.45
C PRO A 6 0.58 4.55 -9.98
N ASP A 7 -0.61 5.03 -9.62
CA ASP A 7 -1.81 4.24 -9.33
C ASP A 7 -1.67 3.20 -8.21
N GLN A 8 -0.80 3.51 -7.24
CA GLN A 8 -0.53 2.69 -6.05
C GLN A 8 -1.48 3.08 -4.91
N TYR A 9 -2.76 2.75 -5.08
CA TYR A 9 -3.82 3.03 -4.10
C TYR A 9 -3.99 1.91 -3.10
N THR A 10 -4.44 2.25 -1.89
CA THR A 10 -4.77 1.26 -0.85
C THR A 10 -6.25 1.26 -0.51
N TRP A 11 -7.03 2.21 -1.05
CA TRP A 11 -8.47 2.30 -0.87
C TRP A 11 -9.20 2.62 -2.17
N TRP A 12 -10.39 2.03 -2.34
CA TRP A 12 -11.30 2.31 -3.46
C TRP A 12 -12.74 2.37 -2.98
N SER A 13 -13.49 3.37 -3.45
CA SER A 13 -14.93 3.47 -3.18
C SER A 13 -15.68 2.21 -3.65
N ASN A 14 -16.69 1.79 -2.87
CA ASN A 14 -17.61 0.73 -3.30
C ASN A 14 -18.59 1.19 -4.41
N ARG A 15 -18.55 2.46 -4.82
CA ARG A 15 -19.37 3.02 -5.90
C ARG A 15 -18.59 3.06 -7.23
N GLY A 16 -19.32 3.02 -8.34
CA GLY A 16 -18.77 3.35 -9.66
C GLY A 16 -17.71 2.39 -10.22
N GLN A 17 -17.61 1.17 -9.69
CA GLN A 17 -16.60 0.17 -10.08
C GLN A 17 -15.16 0.66 -9.86
N ALA A 18 -14.93 1.48 -8.82
CA ALA A 18 -13.65 2.15 -8.59
C ALA A 18 -12.47 1.16 -8.46
N TYR A 19 -12.68 0.04 -7.78
CA TYR A 19 -11.65 -1.03 -7.65
C TYR A 19 -11.25 -1.62 -9.00
N ALA A 20 -12.24 -1.92 -9.87
CA ALA A 20 -11.99 -2.50 -11.19
C ALA A 20 -11.36 -1.48 -12.16
N LYS A 21 -11.73 -0.20 -12.05
CA LYS A 21 -11.16 0.91 -12.83
C LYS A 21 -9.84 1.44 -12.26
N ASN A 22 -9.39 0.89 -11.13
CA ASN A 22 -8.26 1.36 -10.35
C ASN A 22 -8.28 2.87 -10.01
N VAL A 23 -9.46 3.45 -9.78
CA VAL A 23 -9.61 4.84 -9.36
C VAL A 23 -9.68 4.88 -7.83
N GLY A 24 -8.55 5.19 -7.18
CA GLY A 24 -8.43 5.03 -5.74
C GLY A 24 -7.68 6.17 -5.05
N TRP A 25 -7.47 5.98 -3.75
CA TRP A 25 -6.72 6.87 -2.89
C TRP A 25 -5.63 6.08 -2.17
N ARG A 26 -4.49 6.73 -1.91
CA ARG A 26 -3.45 6.17 -1.05
C ARG A 26 -3.65 6.75 0.34
N ILE A 27 -4.20 5.96 1.26
CA ILE A 27 -4.55 6.42 2.61
C ILE A 27 -4.00 5.53 3.73
N ASP A 28 -3.32 4.44 3.39
CA ASP A 28 -2.64 3.57 4.35
C ASP A 28 -1.13 3.78 4.24
N TYR A 29 -0.49 3.99 5.40
CA TYR A 29 0.93 4.34 5.51
C TYR A 29 1.57 3.69 6.72
N GLN A 30 2.84 3.28 6.58
CA GLN A 30 3.72 3.01 7.70
C GLN A 30 4.71 4.16 7.80
N ILE A 31 4.41 5.14 8.67
CA ILE A 31 5.28 6.30 8.90
C ILE A 31 6.37 5.88 9.90
N ALA A 32 7.62 6.10 9.53
CA ALA A 32 8.78 5.63 10.29
C ALA A 32 9.81 6.75 10.49
N THR A 33 10.55 6.68 11.59
CA THR A 33 11.72 7.53 11.81
C THR A 33 12.79 7.25 10.75
N PRO A 34 13.72 8.19 10.48
CA PRO A 34 14.73 8.00 9.43
C PRO A 34 15.57 6.72 9.56
N GLY A 35 15.86 6.28 10.80
CA GLY A 35 16.61 5.05 11.04
C GLY A 35 15.87 3.79 10.62
N ILE A 36 14.56 3.72 10.88
CA ILE A 36 13.71 2.58 10.48
C ILE A 36 13.35 2.67 8.99
N ALA A 37 13.07 3.87 8.47
CA ALA A 37 12.75 4.07 7.06
C ALA A 37 13.87 3.57 6.13
N LYS A 38 15.15 3.75 6.53
CA LYS A 38 16.33 3.23 5.80
C LYS A 38 16.39 1.69 5.74
N LYS A 39 15.68 0.99 6.61
CA LYS A 39 15.63 -0.49 6.63
C LYS A 39 14.53 -1.06 5.73
N ALA A 40 13.65 -0.23 5.17
CA ALA A 40 12.56 -0.70 4.32
C ALA A 40 13.12 -1.17 2.97
N LEU A 41 12.86 -2.42 2.58
CA LEU A 41 13.41 -3.04 1.37
C LEU A 41 12.41 -3.14 0.23
N LYS A 42 11.17 -3.52 0.55
CA LYS A 42 10.13 -3.78 -0.45
C LYS A 42 8.78 -3.29 0.02
N GLU A 43 8.02 -2.70 -0.89
CA GLU A 43 6.64 -2.28 -0.69
C GLU A 43 5.74 -3.02 -1.67
N ARG A 44 4.58 -3.50 -1.19
CA ARG A 44 3.54 -4.10 -2.03
C ARG A 44 2.14 -3.81 -1.48
N ILE A 45 1.19 -3.66 -2.41
CA ILE A 45 -0.23 -3.56 -2.11
C ILE A 45 -0.87 -4.85 -2.57
N TYR A 46 -1.47 -5.61 -1.65
CA TYR A 46 -2.03 -6.91 -1.96
C TYR A 46 -3.42 -6.78 -2.61
N LYS A 47 -3.55 -7.18 -3.87
CA LYS A 47 -4.82 -7.10 -4.64
C LYS A 47 -5.36 -8.44 -5.13
N ASP A 48 -4.69 -9.56 -4.86
CA ASP A 48 -5.09 -10.87 -5.38
C ASP A 48 -6.44 -11.35 -4.83
N LYS A 49 -6.76 -10.95 -3.59
CA LYS A 49 -8.08 -11.16 -2.99
C LYS A 49 -8.55 -9.89 -2.30
N LYS A 50 -9.81 -9.51 -2.55
CA LYS A 50 -10.46 -8.39 -1.89
C LYS A 50 -11.09 -8.84 -0.58
N PHE A 51 -10.72 -8.17 0.52
CA PHE A 51 -11.28 -8.40 1.86
C PHE A 51 -12.07 -7.20 2.38
N SER A 52 -11.75 -6.01 1.88
CA SER A 52 -12.33 -4.73 2.30
C SER A 52 -12.35 -3.77 1.10
N ASP A 53 -12.86 -2.56 1.28
CA ASP A 53 -12.60 -1.42 0.40
C ASP A 53 -11.13 -0.93 0.48
N HIS A 54 -10.41 -1.38 1.53
CA HIS A 54 -8.96 -1.30 1.62
C HIS A 54 -8.23 -2.57 1.11
N ALA A 55 -7.01 -2.37 0.62
CA ALA A 55 -6.03 -3.43 0.33
C ALA A 55 -4.88 -3.38 1.36
N PRO A 56 -4.37 -4.53 1.82
CA PRO A 56 -3.21 -4.56 2.71
C PRO A 56 -1.99 -3.89 2.10
N LEU A 57 -1.42 -2.93 2.85
CA LEU A 57 -0.08 -2.40 2.60
C LEU A 57 0.95 -3.25 3.35
N ILE A 58 1.88 -3.85 2.61
CA ILE A 58 2.91 -4.71 3.17
C ILE A 58 4.27 -4.08 2.86
N ILE A 59 5.11 -3.98 3.89
CA ILE A 59 6.49 -3.52 3.76
C ILE A 59 7.40 -4.55 4.41
N ASP A 60 8.39 -5.02 3.66
CA ASP A 60 9.43 -5.91 4.17
C ASP A 60 10.61 -5.05 4.64
N TYR A 61 11.03 -5.20 5.91
CA TYR A 61 12.17 -4.47 6.49
C TYR A 61 13.34 -5.39 6.76
N HIS A 62 14.57 -4.89 6.58
CA HIS A 62 15.78 -5.53 7.07
C HIS A 62 15.95 -5.22 8.57
N HIS A 63 15.21 -5.94 9.40
CA HIS A 63 15.24 -5.76 10.85
C HIS A 63 14.88 -7.07 11.56
N GLU A 64 15.69 -7.46 12.53
CA GLU A 64 15.32 -8.47 13.53
C GLU A 64 14.49 -7.80 14.64
N LEU A 65 13.40 -8.46 15.04
CA LEU A 65 12.46 -8.02 16.08
C LEU A 65 12.77 -8.67 17.43
#